data_AF-W8F658-F1
#
_entry.id   AF-W8F658-F1
#
_cell.length_a   1.000
_cell.length_b   1.000
_cell.length_c   1.000
_cell.angle_alpha   90.00
_cell.angle_beta   90.00
_cell.angle_gamma   90.00
#
_symmetry.space_group_name_H-M   'P 1'
#
loop_
_entity.id
_entity.type
_entity.pdbx_description
1 polymer ?
#
loop_
_entity_poly.entity_id
_entity_poly.type
_entity_poly.pdbx_seq_one_letter_code
_entity_poly.pdbx_strand_id
1 'polypeptide(L)'
;MLQHAADPDLAELLSYLLLLVASALVIVQTVKRLHDTGLSGWWWWLLIVPWAGNAFGIGIPLVDGTSGANRFGPDPKRRPGVSPPEVVDVAMGAAEI
;
A
#
# COMPACT_ATOMS: atom_id res chain seq x y z
N MET A 1 -13.22 37.09 34.30
CA MET A 1 -14.27 36.06 34.21
C MET A 1 -14.47 35.74 32.73
N LEU A 2 -13.50 35.03 32.13
CA LEU A 2 -13.53 34.65 30.71
C LEU A 2 -13.51 33.13 30.64
N GLN A 3 -14.68 32.53 30.86
CA GLN A 3 -14.90 31.12 30.51
C GLN A 3 -15.27 31.09 29.03
N HIS A 4 -14.27 31.28 28.17
CA HIS A 4 -14.39 30.89 26.76
C HIS A 4 -14.21 29.37 26.72
N ALA A 5 -15.18 28.66 27.29
CA ALA A 5 -15.34 27.25 27.02
C ALA A 5 -15.48 27.16 25.50
N ALA A 6 -14.59 26.44 24.83
CA ALA A 6 -14.80 26.13 23.42
C ALA A 6 -16.22 25.58 23.30
N ASP A 7 -17.03 26.19 22.43
CA ASP A 7 -18.40 25.73 22.23
C ASP A 7 -18.34 24.23 21.92
N PRO A 8 -19.00 23.36 22.71
CA PRO A 8 -18.86 21.91 22.58
C PRO A 8 -19.18 21.45 21.16
N ASP A 9 -20.09 22.14 20.48
CA ASP A 9 -20.45 21.92 19.07
C ASP A 9 -19.27 22.12 18.10
N LEU A 10 -18.43 23.14 18.33
CA LEU A 10 -17.23 23.38 17.52
C LEU A 10 -16.18 22.30 17.80
N ALA A 11 -15.99 21.93 19.07
CA ALA A 11 -15.05 20.87 19.44
C ALA A 11 -15.44 19.52 18.84
N GLU A 12 -16.73 19.18 18.82
CA GLU A 12 -17.27 17.99 18.18
C GLU A 12 -17.06 18.02 16.67
N LEU A 13 -17.40 19.14 16.01
CA LEU A 13 -17.20 19.30 14.57
C LEU A 13 -15.72 19.13 14.18
N LEU A 14 -14.82 19.74 14.93
CA LEU A 14 -13.38 19.60 14.73
C LEU A 14 -12.92 18.17 14.95
N SER A 15 -13.48 17.46 15.93
CA SER A 15 -13.17 16.05 16.20
C SER A 15 -13.62 15.14 15.06
N TYR A 16 -14.82 15.34 14.51
CA TYR A 16 -15.30 14.59 13.34
C TYR A 16 -14.47 14.89 12.08
N LEU A 17 -14.12 16.17 11.86
CA LEU A 17 -13.25 16.55 10.74
C LEU A 17 -11.87 15.89 10.88
N LEU A 18 -11.29 15.91 12.08
CA LEU A 18 -10.00 15.27 12.34
C LEU A 18 -10.08 13.75 12.08
N LEU A 19 -11.14 13.08 12.54
CA LEU A 19 -11.35 11.66 12.28
C LEU A 19 -11.50 11.36 10.79
N LEU A 20 -12.23 12.20 10.05
CA LEU A 20 -12.39 12.07 8.60
C LEU A 20 -11.05 12.21 7.86
N VAL A 21 -10.26 13.23 8.20
CA VAL A 21 -8.95 13.45 7.58
C VAL A 21 -7.99 12.32 7.93
N ALA A 22 -7.92 11.92 9.20
CA ALA A 22 -7.06 10.82 9.64
C ALA A 22 -7.42 9.51 8.94
N SER A 23 -8.71 9.16 8.87
CA SER A 23 -9.17 7.96 8.16
C SER A 23 -8.87 8.01 6.67
N ALA A 24 -9.10 9.15 6.00
CA ALA A 24 -8.75 9.32 4.59
C ALA A 24 -7.25 9.10 4.33
N LEU A 25 -6.38 9.67 5.18
CA LEU A 25 -4.92 9.46 5.07
C LEU A 25 -4.55 7.99 5.25
N VAL A 26 -5.11 7.30 6.24
CA VAL A 26 -4.87 5.86 6.44
C VAL A 26 -5.30 5.04 5.22
N ILE A 27 -6.46 5.33 4.64
CA ILE A 27 -6.98 4.64 3.46
C ILE A 27 -6.04 4.83 2.26
N VAL A 28 -5.69 6.08 1.95
CA VAL A 28 -4.82 6.41 0.81
C VAL A 28 -3.46 5.72 0.93
N GLN A 29 -2.84 5.80 2.11
CA GLN A 29 -1.53 5.18 2.35
C GLN A 29 -1.59 3.65 2.26
N THR A 30 -2.68 3.04 2.74
CA THR A 30 -2.84 1.59 2.69
C THR A 30 -3.09 1.11 1.26
N VAL A 31 -3.95 1.78 0.50
CA VAL A 31 -4.17 1.46 -0.92
C VAL A 31 -2.87 1.61 -1.72
N LYS A 32 -2.07 2.64 -1.44
CA LYS A 32 -0.75 2.78 -2.05
C LYS A 32 0.16 1.60 -1.72
N ARG A 33 0.20 1.14 -0.46
CA ARG A 33 1.02 -0.03 -0.09
C ARG A 33 0.53 -1.33 -0.72
N LEU A 34 -0.79 -1.49 -0.90
CA LEU A 34 -1.35 -2.60 -1.66
C LEU A 34 -0.89 -2.55 -3.11
N HIS A 35 -0.90 -1.38 -3.74
CA HIS A 35 -0.41 -1.21 -5.10
C HIS A 35 1.10 -1.46 -5.22
N ASP A 36 1.89 -1.03 -4.24
CA ASP A 36 3.33 -1.29 -4.19
C ASP A 36 3.62 -2.81 -4.17
N THR A 37 2.74 -3.62 -3.59
CA THR A 37 2.86 -5.10 -3.56
C THR A 37 2.14 -5.81 -4.71
N GLY A 38 1.61 -5.07 -5.68
CA GLY A 38 0.90 -5.62 -6.85
C GLY A 38 -0.57 -6.01 -6.58
N LEU A 39 -1.02 -5.92 -5.33
CA LEU A 39 -2.40 -6.17 -4.94
C LEU A 39 -3.33 -5.02 -5.37
N SER A 40 -4.62 -5.31 -5.58
CA SER A 40 -5.62 -4.27 -5.85
C SER A 40 -6.04 -3.55 -4.57
N GLY A 41 -6.38 -2.26 -4.67
CA GLY A 41 -6.91 -1.48 -3.55
C GLY A 41 -8.15 -2.09 -2.85
N TRP A 42 -8.93 -2.95 -3.53
CA TRP A 42 -10.05 -3.69 -2.94
C TRP A 42 -9.69 -4.54 -1.72
N TRP A 43 -8.43 -4.96 -1.58
CA TRP A 43 -7.98 -5.68 -0.38
C TRP A 43 -8.07 -4.85 0.90
N TRP A 44 -8.22 -3.52 0.80
CA TRP A 44 -8.46 -2.64 1.95
C TRP A 44 -9.70 -3.06 2.77
N TRP A 45 -10.74 -3.61 2.13
CA TRP A 45 -11.95 -4.08 2.84
C TRP A 45 -11.67 -5.17 3.87
N LEU A 46 -10.57 -5.91 3.75
CA LEU A 46 -10.18 -6.94 4.72
C LEU A 46 -9.89 -6.34 6.11
N LEU A 47 -9.50 -5.07 6.19
CA LEU A 47 -9.19 -4.37 7.45
C LEU A 47 -10.42 -4.22 8.36
N ILE A 48 -11.63 -4.36 7.82
CA ILE A 48 -12.87 -4.30 8.60
C ILE A 48 -13.10 -5.61 9.39
N VAL A 49 -12.48 -6.71 8.97
CA VAL A 49 -12.58 -7.99 9.69
C VAL A 49 -11.65 -7.95 10.90
N PRO A 50 -12.13 -8.12 12.15
CA PRO A 50 -11.30 -7.88 13.34
C PRO A 50 -9.99 -8.67 13.36
N TRP A 51 -10.05 -10.00 13.26
CA TRP A 51 -8.85 -10.83 13.38
C TRP A 51 -8.00 -10.82 12.10
N ALA A 52 -8.62 -11.09 10.96
CA ALA A 52 -7.91 -11.12 9.68
C ALA A 52 -7.38 -9.74 9.27
N GLY A 53 -8.16 -8.69 9.50
CA GLY A 53 -7.80 -7.31 9.22
C GLY A 53 -6.67 -6.79 10.10
N ASN A 54 -6.63 -7.14 11.39
CA ASN A 54 -5.49 -6.77 12.25
C ASN A 54 -4.20 -7.46 11.78
N ALA A 55 -4.25 -8.78 11.54
CA ALA A 55 -3.09 -9.51 11.04
C ALA A 55 -2.61 -8.95 9.69
N PHE A 56 -3.54 -8.68 8.77
CA PHE A 56 -3.25 -8.11 7.46
C PHE A 56 -2.71 -6.68 7.55
N GLY A 57 -3.32 -5.82 8.35
CA GLY A 57 -2.93 -4.42 8.53
C GLY A 57 -1.56 -4.26 9.19
N ILE A 58 -1.18 -5.17 10.09
CA ILE A 58 0.16 -5.23 10.67
C ILE A 58 1.17 -5.83 9.69
N GLY A 59 0.77 -6.85 8.92
CA GLY A 59 1.64 -7.55 7.99
C GLY A 59 1.99 -6.76 6.73
N ILE A 60 1.00 -6.14 6.07
CA ILE A 60 1.19 -5.51 4.75
C ILE A 60 2.24 -4.39 4.72
N PRO A 61 2.42 -3.55 5.76
CA PRO A 61 3.49 -2.55 5.80
C PRO A 61 4.88 -3.13 6.00
N LEU A 62 5.02 -4.43 6.31
CA LEU A 62 6.29 -5.14 6.45
C LEU A 62 6.69 -5.86 5.15
N VAL A 63 5.76 -6.10 4.25
CA VAL A 63 6.00 -6.80 2.97
C VAL A 63 6.65 -5.87 1.95
N ASP A 64 7.80 -6.25 1.41
CA ASP A 64 8.47 -5.45 0.38
C ASP A 64 7.62 -5.32 -0.89
N GLY A 65 7.65 -4.13 -1.50
CA GLY A 65 6.97 -3.90 -2.77
C GLY A 65 7.65 -4.61 -3.95
N THR A 66 6.91 -4.81 -5.05
CA THR A 66 7.37 -5.46 -6.28
C THR A 66 8.63 -4.78 -6.83
N SER A 67 9.63 -5.58 -7.24
CA SER A 67 10.81 -5.08 -7.94
C SER A 67 10.50 -4.77 -9.40
N GLY A 68 10.99 -3.64 -9.90
CA GLY A 68 10.67 -3.15 -11.25
C GLY A 68 9.29 -2.50 -11.34
N ALA A 69 8.97 -1.99 -12.53
CA ALA A 69 7.68 -1.36 -12.78
C ALA A 69 6.53 -2.39 -12.67
N ASN A 70 5.41 -1.97 -12.09
CA ASN A 70 4.18 -2.75 -12.03
C ASN A 70 3.03 -1.99 -12.71
N ARG A 71 1.82 -2.56 -12.72
CA ARG A 71 0.63 -1.95 -13.34
C ARG A 71 0.19 -0.61 -12.72
N PHE A 72 0.72 -0.26 -11.56
CA PHE A 72 0.42 0.96 -10.81
C PHE A 72 1.52 2.03 -10.92
N GLY A 73 2.66 1.72 -11.54
CA GLY A 73 3.73 2.66 -11.79
C GLY A 73 5.14 2.09 -11.67
N PRO A 74 6.17 2.93 -11.86
CA PRO A 74 7.56 2.55 -11.71
C PRO A 74 7.94 2.30 -10.24
N ASP A 75 8.87 1.37 -9.99
CA ASP A 75 9.43 1.13 -8.63
C ASP A 75 10.12 2.40 -8.11
N PRO A 76 9.68 2.96 -6.96
CA PRO A 76 10.35 4.10 -6.34
C PRO A 76 11.81 3.83 -5.99
N LYS A 77 12.14 2.56 -5.68
CA LYS A 77 13.52 2.12 -5.37
C LYS A 77 14.35 1.85 -6.63
N ARG A 78 13.76 2.01 -7.83
CA ARG A 78 14.40 1.79 -9.15
C ARG A 78 15.11 0.45 -9.27
N ARG A 79 14.60 -0.60 -8.60
CA ARG A 79 15.19 -1.94 -8.71
C ARG A 79 14.87 -2.50 -10.09
N PRO A 80 15.79 -3.25 -10.72
CA PRO A 80 15.48 -4.00 -11.93
C PRO A 80 14.28 -4.92 -11.66
N GLY A 81 13.41 -5.08 -12.66
CA GLY A 81 12.42 -6.15 -12.61
C GLY A 81 13.16 -7.49 -12.55
N VAL A 82 12.71 -8.40 -11.71
CA VAL A 82 13.21 -9.78 -11.74
C VAL A 82 12.59 -10.41 -12.98
N SER A 83 13.29 -10.36 -14.11
CA SER A 83 13.00 -11.27 -15.22
C SER A 83 13.24 -12.70 -14.70
N PRO A 84 12.41 -13.68 -15.13
CA PRO A 84 12.77 -15.09 -14.98
C PRO A 84 14.21 -15.27 -15.48
N PRO A 85 15.01 -16.20 -14.90
CA PRO A 85 16.35 -16.46 -15.42
C PRO A 85 16.21 -16.62 -16.93
N GLU A 86 16.86 -15.71 -17.64
CA GLU A 86 16.97 -15.75 -19.10
C GLU A 86 17.33 -17.18 -19.41
N VAL A 87 16.43 -17.91 -20.07
CA VAL A 87 16.76 -19.22 -20.63
C VAL A 87 17.84 -18.88 -21.64
N VAL A 88 19.09 -18.92 -21.18
CA VAL A 88 20.24 -18.76 -22.02
C VAL A 88 20.06 -19.89 -23.02
N ASP A 89 19.74 -19.53 -24.26
CA ASP A 89 19.63 -20.43 -25.39
C ASP A 89 21.03 -21.01 -25.71
N VAL A 90 21.61 -21.74 -24.75
CA VAL A 90 22.89 -22.45 -24.86
C VAL A 90 22.81 -23.54 -25.96
N ALA A 91 21.63 -23.78 -26.52
CA ALA A 91 21.40 -24.78 -27.56
C ALA A 91 21.73 -24.33 -29.00
N MET A 92 21.96 -23.04 -29.28
CA MET A 92 22.14 -22.54 -30.66
C MET A 92 23.60 -22.56 -31.18
N GLY A 93 24.56 -23.12 -30.45
CA GLY A 93 25.98 -23.14 -30.84
C GLY A 93 26.58 -24.51 -31.19
N ALA A 94 25.81 -25.60 -31.06
CA ALA A 94 26.36 -26.97 -31.13
C ALA A 94 26.03 -27.74 -32.42
N ALA A 95 25.36 -27.12 -33.40
CA ALA A 95 24.79 -27.83 -34.56
C ALA A 95 25.41 -27.45 -35.93
N GLU A 96 26.57 -26.79 -35.98
CA GLU A 96 27.22 -26.40 -37.25
C GLU A 96 28.65 -26.97 -37.41
N ILE A 97 28.86 -28.26 -37.11
CA ILE A 97 30.06 -29.01 -37.50
C ILE A 97 29.71 -30.35 -38.12
#